data_AF-A0A940KL15-F1
#
_entry.id   AF-A0A940KL15-F1
#
_cell.length_a   1.000
_cell.length_b   1.000
_cell.length_c   1.000
_cell.angle_alpha   90.00
_cell.angle_beta   90.00
_cell.angle_gamma   90.00
#
_symmetry.space_group_name_H-M   'P 1'
#
loop_
_entity.id
_entity.type
_entity.pdbx_description
1 polymer ?
#
loop_
_entity_poly.entity_id
_entity_poly.type
_entity_poly.pdbx_seq_one_letter_code
_entity_poly.pdbx_strand_id
1 'polypeptide(L)'
;MAIIRKPLLPLKGRYGGVVFYRLPCGLVCRFLTPHTRKRILKDPRFAEFRKCSKRMAKASKIGSAVYKALPEDFRQFWMYRAFVGEAFKMLKDKG
;
A
#
# COMPACT_ATOMS: atom_id res chain seq x y z
N MET A 1 2.07 -20.81 -2.18
CA MET A 1 0.94 -20.89 -3.14
C MET A 1 0.94 -22.31 -3.65
N ALA A 2 -0.21 -22.98 -3.71
CA ALA A 2 -0.29 -24.36 -4.20
C ALA A 2 -1.36 -24.46 -5.29
N ILE A 3 -1.14 -25.37 -6.25
CA ILE A 3 -2.01 -25.60 -7.40
C ILE A 3 -2.55 -27.03 -7.30
N ILE A 4 -3.87 -27.16 -7.29
CA ILE A 4 -4.59 -28.44 -7.26
C ILE A 4 -5.23 -28.63 -8.64
N ARG A 5 -4.68 -29.53 -9.44
CA ARG A 5 -5.12 -29.76 -10.83
C ARG A 5 -6.47 -30.49 -10.95
N LYS A 6 -6.81 -31.34 -9.97
CA LYS A 6 -8.10 -32.03 -9.85
C LYS A 6 -8.73 -31.75 -8.48
N PRO A 7 -9.41 -30.62 -8.29
CA PRO A 7 -10.04 -30.30 -7.02
C PRO A 7 -11.26 -31.21 -6.77
N LEU A 8 -11.33 -31.85 -5.60
CA LEU A 8 -12.44 -32.72 -5.19
C LEU A 8 -13.75 -31.96 -4.95
N LEU A 9 -13.67 -30.65 -4.72
CA LEU A 9 -14.81 -29.76 -4.45
C LEU A 9 -14.69 -28.48 -5.28
N PRO A 10 -15.81 -27.89 -5.76
CA PRO A 10 -15.81 -26.62 -6.50
C PRO A 10 -15.64 -25.42 -5.56
N LEU A 11 -14.53 -25.39 -4.80
CA LEU A 11 -14.24 -24.32 -3.85
C LEU A 11 -13.94 -23.00 -4.59
N LYS A 12 -14.62 -21.93 -4.19
CA LYS A 12 -14.35 -20.56 -4.64
C LYS A 12 -14.47 -19.61 -3.45
N GLY A 13 -13.58 -18.63 -3.39
CA GLY A 13 -13.61 -17.59 -2.37
C GLY A 13 -12.72 -17.90 -1.17
N ARG A 14 -13.04 -17.25 -0.04
CA ARG A 14 -12.22 -17.30 1.17
C ARG A 14 -12.83 -18.25 2.18
N TYR A 15 -12.01 -19.16 2.70
CA TYR A 15 -12.35 -20.04 3.81
C TYR A 15 -11.27 -19.87 4.88
N GLY A 16 -11.63 -19.19 5.96
CA GLY A 16 -10.70 -18.85 7.05
C GLY A 16 -9.47 -18.09 6.57
N GLY A 17 -8.30 -18.70 6.80
CA GLY A 17 -6.99 -18.18 6.43
C GLY A 17 -6.52 -18.55 5.02
N VAL A 18 -7.38 -19.12 4.17
CA VAL A 18 -7.02 -19.55 2.80
C VAL A 18 -8.00 -18.95 1.80
N VAL A 19 -7.47 -18.48 0.67
CA VAL A 19 -8.26 -18.01 -0.47
C VAL A 19 -8.05 -18.94 -1.65
N PHE A 20 -9.14 -19.35 -2.28
CA PHE A 20 -9.17 -20.26 -3.41
C PHE A 20 -9.63 -19.53 -4.67
N TYR A 21 -8.82 -19.63 -5.72
CA TYR A 21 -9.08 -19.09 -7.04
C TYR A 21 -9.23 -20.24 -8.02
N ARG A 22 -10.30 -20.23 -8.81
CA ARG A 22 -10.48 -21.16 -9.91
C ARG A 22 -9.90 -20.54 -11.17
N LEU A 23 -8.83 -21.12 -11.67
CA LEU A 23 -8.13 -20.70 -12.89
C LEU A 23 -8.23 -21.82 -13.94
N PRO A 24 -7.99 -21.53 -15.23
CA PRO A 24 -8.00 -22.57 -16.28
C PRO A 24 -7.02 -23.72 -16.02
N CYS A 25 -5.90 -23.45 -15.34
CA CYS A 25 -4.87 -24.44 -14.99
C CYS A 25 -5.19 -25.27 -13.73
N GLY A 26 -6.34 -25.04 -13.08
CA GLY A 26 -6.77 -25.72 -11.87
C GLY A 26 -7.13 -24.77 -10.73
N LEU A 27 -7.30 -25.33 -9.54
CA LEU A 27 -7.60 -24.57 -8.32
C LEU A 27 -6.30 -24.08 -7.68
N VAL A 28 -6.14 -22.77 -7.56
CA VAL A 28 -4.99 -22.17 -6.89
C VAL A 28 -5.39 -21.70 -5.50
N CYS A 29 -4.65 -22.12 -4.48
CA CYS A 29 -4.87 -21.69 -3.11
C CYS A 29 -3.70 -20.85 -2.57
N ARG A 30 -4.06 -19.85 -1.77
CA ARG A 30 -3.12 -18.95 -1.11
C ARG A 30 -3.51 -18.76 0.34
N PHE A 31 -2.55 -18.94 1.25
CA PHE A 31 -2.71 -18.49 2.63
C PHE A 31 -2.82 -16.96 2.69
N LEU A 32 -3.86 -16.49 3.36
CA LEU A 32 -4.04 -15.10 3.69
C LEU A 32 -2.98 -14.71 4.72
N THR A 33 -2.12 -13.78 4.32
CA THR A 33 -1.25 -13.06 5.26
C THR A 33 -1.81 -11.65 5.39
N PRO A 34 -2.79 -11.43 6.30
CA PRO A 34 -3.50 -10.16 6.36
C PRO A 34 -2.55 -9.01 6.70
N HIS A 35 -2.81 -7.86 6.11
CA HIS A 35 -2.06 -6.62 6.33
C HIS A 35 -2.64 -5.87 7.53
N THR A 36 -2.55 -6.48 8.72
CA THR A 36 -3.06 -5.83 9.94
C THR A 36 -2.10 -4.75 10.42
N ARG A 37 -2.64 -3.71 11.09
CA ARG A 37 -1.82 -2.64 11.70
C ARG A 37 -0.73 -3.21 12.61
N LYS A 38 -1.08 -4.18 13.48
CA LYS A 38 -0.13 -4.85 14.40
C LYS A 38 1.04 -5.47 13.63
N ARG A 39 0.76 -6.14 12.51
CA ARG A 39 1.80 -6.76 11.67
C ARG A 39 2.64 -5.71 10.95
N ILE A 40 2.03 -4.73 10.30
CA ILE A 40 2.75 -3.66 9.59
C ILE A 40 3.74 -2.94 10.51
N LEU A 41 3.40 -2.77 11.78
CA LEU A 41 4.27 -2.10 12.76
C LEU A 41 5.45 -2.97 13.24
N LYS A 42 5.27 -4.29 13.35
CA LYS A 42 6.25 -5.18 14.00
C LYS A 42 7.03 -6.07 13.03
N ASP A 43 6.42 -6.52 11.94
CA ASP A 43 7.00 -7.49 11.02
C ASP A 43 8.15 -6.83 10.22
N PRO A 44 9.36 -7.44 10.18
CA PRO A 44 10.53 -6.87 9.50
C PRO A 44 10.32 -6.73 7.99
N ARG A 45 9.42 -7.51 7.38
CA ARG A 45 9.07 -7.37 5.94
C ARG A 45 8.49 -6.00 5.60
N PHE A 46 7.97 -5.26 6.59
CA PHE A 46 7.44 -3.91 6.42
C PHE A 46 8.43 -2.81 6.82
N ALA A 47 9.71 -3.12 7.10
CA ALA A 47 10.70 -2.12 7.51
C ALA A 47 10.83 -0.97 6.50
N GLU A 48 11.01 -1.29 5.21
CA GLU A 48 11.10 -0.30 4.13
C GLU A 48 9.78 0.45 3.91
N PHE A 49 8.64 -0.25 4.03
CA PHE A 49 7.33 0.39 3.99
C PHE A 49 7.18 1.45 5.10
N ARG A 50 7.62 1.15 6.33
CA ARG A 50 7.58 2.10 7.46
C ARG A 50 8.49 3.30 7.21
N LYS A 51 9.70 3.09 6.68
CA LYS A 51 10.61 4.20 6.30
C LYS A 51 9.96 5.11 5.26
N CYS A 52 9.44 4.52 4.18
CA CYS A 52 8.72 5.25 3.13
C CYS A 52 7.51 6.02 3.68
N SER A 53 6.71 5.39 4.55
CA SER A 53 5.53 6.01 5.17
C SER A 53 5.90 7.19 6.08
N LYS A 54 6.98 7.08 6.86
CA LYS A 54 7.49 8.21 7.67
C LYS A 54 7.92 9.38 6.77
N ARG A 55 8.57 9.10 5.64
CA ARG A 55 8.94 10.13 4.65
C ARG A 55 7.70 10.79 4.04
N MET A 56 6.70 10.00 3.66
CA MET A 56 5.44 10.52 3.14
C MET A 56 4.70 11.40 4.16
N ALA A 57 4.72 11.00 5.44
CA ALA A 57 4.14 11.81 6.51
C ALA A 57 4.84 13.18 6.66
N LYS A 58 6.17 13.24 6.50
CA LYS A 58 6.91 14.51 6.47
C LYS A 58 6.58 15.33 5.21
N ALA A 59 6.60 14.69 4.04
CA ALA A 59 6.30 15.35 2.76
C ALA A 59 4.89 15.96 2.73
N SER A 60 3.90 15.24 3.27
CA SER A 60 2.50 15.71 3.36
C SER A 60 2.38 16.98 4.21
N LYS A 61 3.11 17.06 5.34
CA LYS A 61 3.15 18.26 6.17
C LYS A 61 3.75 19.46 5.42
N ILE A 62 4.86 19.25 4.71
CA ILE A 62 5.51 20.30 3.91
C ILE A 62 4.58 20.77 2.79
N GLY A 63 4.05 19.84 1.99
CA GLY A 63 3.15 20.19 0.89
C GLY A 63 1.85 20.84 1.36
N SER A 64 1.33 20.44 2.53
CA SER A 64 0.17 21.11 3.14
C SER A 64 0.47 22.55 3.56
N ALA A 65 1.68 22.84 4.07
CA ALA A 65 2.05 24.19 4.45
C ALA A 65 2.12 25.12 3.23
N VAL A 66 2.75 24.66 2.15
CA VAL A 66 2.83 25.40 0.88
C VAL A 66 1.46 25.60 0.26
N TYR A 67 0.62 24.56 0.24
CA TYR A 67 -0.74 24.65 -0.28
C TYR A 67 -1.60 25.69 0.46
N LYS A 68 -1.47 25.76 1.79
CA LYS A 68 -2.19 26.73 2.63
C LYS A 68 -1.68 28.17 2.47
N ALA A 69 -0.44 28.36 2.04
CA ALA A 69 0.13 29.68 1.77
C ALA A 69 -0.42 30.31 0.47
N LEU A 70 -1.02 29.52 -0.42
CA LEU A 70 -1.63 30.03 -1.64
C LEU A 70 -2.98 30.73 -1.36
N PRO A 71 -3.36 31.75 -2.16
CA PRO A 71 -4.70 32.32 -2.14
C PRO A 71 -5.77 31.25 -2.37
N GLU A 72 -6.86 31.31 -1.63
CA GLU A 72 -7.88 30.25 -1.64
C GLU A 72 -8.53 30.05 -3.02
N ASP A 73 -8.75 31.15 -3.75
CA ASP A 73 -9.32 31.13 -5.11
C ASP A 73 -8.38 30.50 -6.15
N PHE A 74 -7.09 30.40 -5.82
CA PHE A 74 -6.06 29.81 -6.68
C PHE A 74 -5.80 28.33 -6.34
N ARG A 75 -6.27 27.85 -5.18
CA ARG A 75 -5.96 26.50 -4.69
C ARG A 75 -6.69 25.44 -5.49
N GLN A 76 -5.93 24.59 -6.17
CA GLN A 76 -6.46 23.41 -6.82
C GLN A 76 -5.88 22.14 -6.19
N PHE A 77 -6.70 21.10 -5.96
CA PHE A 77 -6.27 19.91 -5.22
C PHE A 77 -5.04 19.20 -5.85
N TRP A 78 -4.86 19.30 -7.17
CA TRP A 78 -3.67 18.76 -7.83
C TRP A 78 -2.37 19.45 -7.35
N MET A 79 -2.43 20.73 -6.97
CA MET A 79 -1.27 21.48 -6.48
C MET A 79 -0.78 20.89 -5.16
N TYR A 80 -1.70 20.55 -4.25
CA TYR A 80 -1.34 19.83 -3.02
C TYR A 80 -0.61 18.52 -3.35
N ARG A 81 -1.14 17.72 -4.30
CA ARG A 81 -0.49 16.46 -4.71
C ARG A 81 0.89 16.70 -5.33
N ALA A 82 1.06 17.76 -6.12
CA ALA A 82 2.33 18.14 -6.72
C ALA A 82 3.36 18.55 -5.65
N PHE A 83 2.98 19.42 -4.72
CA PHE A 83 3.87 19.86 -3.63
C PHE A 83 4.28 18.71 -2.72
N VAL A 84 3.34 17.83 -2.36
CA VAL A 84 3.67 16.63 -1.57
C VAL A 84 4.60 15.70 -2.35
N GLY A 85 4.36 15.49 -3.65
CA GLY A 85 5.20 14.67 -4.51
C GLY A 85 6.63 15.22 -4.59
N GLU A 86 6.79 16.53 -4.74
CA GLU A 86 8.10 17.16 -4.84
C GLU A 86 8.83 17.18 -3.50
N ALA A 87 8.14 17.52 -2.40
CA ALA A 87 8.69 17.40 -1.05
C ALA A 87 9.13 15.96 -0.73
N PHE A 88 8.39 14.96 -1.21
CA PHE A 88 8.75 13.55 -1.03
C PHE A 88 10.03 13.16 -1.77
N LYS A 89 10.28 13.71 -2.96
CA LYS A 89 11.54 13.52 -3.69
C LYS A 89 12.70 14.24 -3.00
N MET A 90 12.50 15.48 -2.54
CA MET A 90 13.52 16.24 -1.82
C MET A 90 13.93 15.59 -0.51
N LEU A 91 12.98 14.95 0.19
CA LEU A 91 13.24 14.18 1.42
C LEU A 91 13.87 12.80 1.16
N LYS A 92 14.11 12.42 -0.09
CA LYS A 92 14.91 11.24 -0.41
C LYS A 92 16.36 11.70 -0.35
N ASP A 93 17.04 11.41 0.75
CA ASP A 93 18.48 11.66 0.88
C ASP A 93 19.21 11.14 -0.37
N LYS A 94 20.12 11.98 -0.89
CA LYS A 94 21.21 11.55 -1.76
C LYS A 94 22.06 10.60 -0.90
N GLY A 95 21.80 9.30 -1.01
CA GLY A 95 22.74 8.30 -0.52
C GLY A 95 24.07 8.45 -1.23
#